data_AF-A0A929GUY0-F1
#
_entry.id   AF-A0A929GUY0-F1
#
_cell.length_a   1.000
_cell.length_b   1.000
_cell.length_c   1.000
_cell.angle_alpha   90.00
_cell.angle_beta   90.00
_cell.angle_gamma   90.00
#
_symmetry.space_group_name_H-M   'P 1'
#
loop_
_entity.id
_entity.type
_entity.pdbx_description
1 polymer ?
#
loop_
_entity_poly.entity_id
_entity_poly.type
_entity_poly.pdbx_seq_one_letter_code
_entity_poly.pdbx_strand_id
1 'polypeptide(L)' 'MAYTPELNIKYSGTLRRIAWAYEIPMTRAIEGLFDYASKFIDSKKVCDACRDRSFCEQCPFNHNGQSSQMS' A
#
# COMPACT_ATOMS: atom_id res chain seq x y z
N MET A 1 -7.77 7.24 -14.46
CA MET A 1 -8.60 7.86 -13.40
C MET A 1 -8.45 6.99 -12.17
N ALA A 2 -7.98 7.54 -11.04
CA ALA A 2 -7.88 6.76 -9.81
C ALA A 2 -9.27 6.67 -9.18
N TYR A 3 -9.90 5.49 -9.23
CA TYR A 3 -11.13 5.23 -8.49
C TYR A 3 -10.74 4.99 -7.03
N THR A 4 -11.23 5.83 -6.11
CA THR A 4 -11.04 5.57 -4.68
C THR A 4 -12.04 4.50 -4.25
N PRO A 5 -11.60 3.31 -3.84
CA PRO A 5 -12.52 2.28 -3.38
C PRO A 5 -13.21 2.74 -2.08
N GLU A 6 -14.53 2.59 -2.01
CA GLU A 6 -15.27 2.86 -0.79
C GLU A 6 -15.04 1.76 0.25
N LEU A 7 -14.65 2.16 1.46
CA LEU A 7 -14.49 1.24 2.59
C LEU A 7 -15.82 1.10 3.33
N ASN A 8 -16.22 -0.14 3.62
CA ASN A 8 -17.35 -0.39 4.50
C ASN A 8 -17.11 0.18 5.92
N ILE A 9 -18.18 0.24 6.73
CA ILE A 9 -18.13 0.85 8.05
C ILE A 9 -17.07 0.23 8.99
N LYS A 10 -16.83 -1.08 8.88
CA LYS A 10 -15.85 -1.80 9.71
C LYS A 10 -14.43 -1.34 9.37
N TYR A 11 -14.07 -1.34 8.09
CA TYR A 11 -12.73 -0.93 7.66
C TYR A 11 -12.51 0.58 7.82
N SER A 12 -13.52 1.39 7.53
CA SER A 12 -13.51 2.84 7.78
C SER A 12 -13.30 3.18 9.26
N GLY A 13 -13.98 2.48 10.17
CA GLY A 13 -13.79 2.65 11.61
C GLY A 13 -12.40 2.21 12.09
N THR A 14 -11.86 1.14 11.50
CA THR A 14 -10.51 0.65 11.82
C THR A 14 -9.44 1.63 11.35
N LEU A 15 -9.51 2.09 10.10
CA LEU A 15 -8.60 3.08 9.55
C LEU A 15 -8.57 4.37 10.38
N ARG A 16 -9.73 4.84 10.84
CA ARG A 16 -9.84 6.03 11.69
C ARG A 16 -9.14 5.86 13.03
N ARG A 17 -9.24 4.69 13.65
CA ARG A 17 -8.55 4.40 14.92
C ARG A 17 -7.02 4.41 14.74
N ILE A 18 -6.53 3.87 13.63
CA ILE A 18 -5.11 3.94 13.26
C ILE A 18 -4.72 5.41 13.06
N ALA A 19 -5.48 6.15 12.26
CA ALA A 19 -5.23 7.57 11.99
C ALA A 19 -5.13 8.40 13.28
N TRP A 20 -6.03 8.18 14.24
CA TRP A 20 -5.98 8.82 15.56
C TRP A 20 -4.75 8.41 16.38
N ALA A 21 -4.41 7.12 16.41
CA ALA A 21 -3.27 6.61 17.17
C ALA A 21 -1.93 7.20 16.71
N TYR A 22 -1.83 7.54 15.42
CA TYR A 22 -0.64 8.14 14.80
C TYR A 22 -0.77 9.65 14.54
N GLU A 23 -1.85 10.29 15.00
CA GLU A 23 -2.11 11.73 14.83
C GLU A 23 -2.03 12.22 13.37
N ILE A 24 -2.49 11.41 12.42
CA ILE A 24 -2.47 11.72 10.99
C ILE A 24 -3.87 11.66 10.36
N PRO A 25 -4.11 12.33 9.21
CA PRO A 25 -5.35 12.16 8.46
C PRO A 25 -5.54 10.73 7.96
N MET A 26 -6.80 10.26 7.84
CA MET A 26 -7.11 8.91 7.33
C MET A 26 -6.54 8.64 5.93
N THR A 27 -6.43 9.66 5.09
CA THR A 27 -5.82 9.56 3.75
C THR A 27 -4.34 9.19 3.83
N ARG A 28 -3.59 9.77 4.77
CA ARG A 28 -2.19 9.40 5.02
C ARG A 28 -2.05 8.05 5.70
N ALA A 29 -2.99 7.71 6.57
CA ALA A 29 -3.02 6.39 7.20
C ALA A 29 -3.22 5.26 6.17
N ILE A 30 -4.11 5.42 5.18
CA ILE A 30 -4.34 4.38 4.17
C ILE A 30 -3.16 4.25 3.19
N GLU A 31 -2.53 5.37 2.81
CA GLU A 31 -1.28 5.35 2.03
C GLU A 31 -0.19 4.58 2.80
N GLY A 32 0.03 4.90 4.08
CA GLY A 32 1.01 4.22 4.92
C GLY A 32 0.71 2.73 5.13
N LEU A 33 -0.56 2.31 5.07
CA LEU A 33 -0.93 0.89 5.11
C LEU A 33 -0.48 0.16 3.83
N PHE A 34 -0.50 0.80 2.65
CA PHE A 34 0.03 0.20 1.43
C PHE A 34 1.56 0.06 1.50
N ASP A 35 2.25 1.07 2.02
CA ASP A 35 3.71 1.02 2.25
C ASP A 35 4.10 -0.02 3.32
N TYR A 36 3.25 -0.20 4.33
CA TYR A 36 3.45 -1.24 5.32
C TYR A 36 3.21 -2.63 4.72
N ALA A 37 2.12 -2.80 3.97
CA ALA A 37 1.75 -4.07 3.35
C ALA A 37 2.78 -4.54 2.31
N SER A 38 3.45 -3.64 1.60
CA SER A 38 4.51 -3.99 0.65
C SER A 38 5.68 -4.74 1.29
N LYS A 39 5.89 -4.59 2.60
CA LYS A 39 6.92 -5.32 3.35
C LYS A 39 6.59 -6.79 3.61
N PHE A 40 5.32 -7.19 3.49
CA PHE A 40 4.84 -8.52 3.89
C PHE A 40 4.14 -9.29 2.76
N ILE A 41 3.66 -8.60 1.73
CA ILE A 41 3.02 -9.22 0.57
C ILE A 41 4.10 -9.64 -0.44
N ASP A 42 3.89 -10.79 -1.08
CA ASP A 42 4.73 -11.30 -2.18
C ASP A 42 4.67 -10.35 -3.38
N SER A 43 5.70 -9.51 -3.48
CA SER A 43 5.85 -8.50 -4.54
C SER A 43 5.88 -9.11 -5.93
N LYS A 44 6.48 -10.30 -6.10
CA LYS A 44 6.51 -10.99 -7.39
C LYS A 44 5.10 -11.35 -7.86
N LYS A 45 4.27 -11.91 -6.98
CA LYS A 45 2.87 -12.21 -7.31
C LYS A 45 2.07 -10.97 -7.72
N VAL A 46 2.31 -9.83 -7.06
CA VAL A 46 1.67 -8.56 -7.41
C VAL A 46 2.14 -8.07 -8.79
N CYS A 47 3.45 -8.09 -9.05
CA CYS A 47 4.04 -7.69 -10.32
C CYS A 47 3.58 -8.59 -11.48
N ASP A 48 3.57 -9.91 -11.29
CA ASP A 48 3.14 -10.88 -12.31
C ASP A 48 1.65 -10.71 -12.69
N ALA A 49 0.81 -10.30 -11.75
CA ALA A 49 -0.61 -10.02 -11.98
C ALA A 49 -0.88 -8.58 -12.50
N CYS A 50 0.12 -7.71 -12.51
CA CYS A 50 -0.03 -6.30 -12.87
C CYS A 50 -0.42 -6.13 -14.35
N ARG A 51 -1.52 -5.40 -14.60
CA ARG A 51 -2.04 -5.12 -15.96
C ARG A 51 -1.80 -3.68 -16.42
N ASP A 52 -1.27 -2.82 -15.56
CA ASP A 52 -1.01 -1.42 -15.84
C ASP A 52 0.44 -1.07 -15.48
N ARG A 53 1.28 -0.95 -16.52
CA ARG A 53 2.70 -0.65 -16.34
C ARG A 53 2.98 0.85 -16.16
N SER A 54 1.99 1.72 -16.36
CA SER A 54 2.19 3.18 -16.28
C SER A 54 2.53 3.66 -14.86
N PHE A 55 2.16 2.89 -13.83
CA PHE A 55 2.44 3.18 -12.43
C PHE A 55 3.60 2.37 -11.83
N CYS A 56 4.19 1.41 -12.58
CA CYS A 56 5.18 0.49 -12.02
C CYS A 56 6.39 1.20 -11.39
N GLU A 57 6.86 2.33 -11.93
CA GLU A 57 7.99 3.08 -11.37
C GLU A 57 7.73 3.64 -9.97
N GLN A 58 6.46 3.90 -9.63
CA GLN A 58 6.03 4.45 -8.35
C GLN A 58 5.38 3.38 -7.46
N CYS A 59 5.28 2.14 -7.93
CA CYS A 59 4.62 1.05 -7.24
C CYS A 59 5.51 0.54 -6.10
N PRO A 60 5.04 0.50 -4.84
CA PRO A 60 5.86 0.07 -3.69
C PRO A 60 6.27 -1.41 -3.74
N PHE A 61 5.67 -2.21 -4.63
CA PHE A 61 6.00 -3.62 -4.86
C PHE A 61 7.06 -3.83 -5.94
N ASN A 62 7.39 -2.81 -6.74
CA ASN A 62 8.36 -2.93 -7.82
C ASN A 62 9.80 -2.78 -7.29
N HIS A 63 10.34 -3.86 -6.72
CA HIS A 63 11.70 -3.89 -6.16
C HIS A 63 12.79 -4.17 -7.20
N ASN A 64 12.70 -3.62 -8.42
CA ASN A 64 13.72 -3.77 -9.49
C ASN A 64 15.10 -3.11 -9.17
N GLY A 65 15.44 -2.94 -7.89
CA GLY A 65 16.72 -2.40 -7.43
C GLY A 65 17.07 -2.64 -5.96
N GLN A 66 16.33 -3.48 -5.21
CA GLN A 66 16.66 -3.80 -3.81
C GLN A 66 16.92 -5.30 -3.62
N SER A 67 17.80 -5.85 -4.45
CA SER A 67 18.51 -7.09 -4.15
C SER A 67 19.76 -6.77 -3.34
N SER A 68 19.62 -6.34 -2.08
CA SER A 68 20.70 -6.33 -1.06
C SER A 68 20.16 -5.85 0.28
N GLN A 69 20.50 -6.59 1.34
CA GLN A 69 20.26 -6.32 2.76
C GLN A 69 18.94 -6.85 3.33
N MET A 70 18.93 -8.15 3.61
CA MET A 70 18.98 -8.58 5.01
C MET A 70 19.67 -9.95 5.08
N SER A 71 20.96 -9.91 5.45
CA SER A 71 21.69 -11.00 6.11
C SER A 71 21.51 -10.86 7.61
#